data_AF-A0A8S4SME7-F1
#
_entry.id   AF-A0A8S4SME7-F1
#
_cell.length_a   1.000
_cell.length_b   1.000
_cell.length_c   1.000
_cell.angle_alpha   90.00
_cell.angle_beta   90.00
_cell.angle_gamma   90.00
#
_symmetry.space_group_name_H-M   'P 1'
#
loop_
_entity.id
_entity.type
_entity.pdbx_description
1 polymer ?
#
loop_
_entity_poly.entity_id
_entity_poly.type
_entity_poly.pdbx_seq_one_letter_code
_entity_poly.pdbx_strand_id
1 'polypeptide(L)'
;MDFYVKLPRGHTEVKVELQMERWAARGGSVRLRCVHDVPPHLLDKVVFLRHGTKIFQYIRDRKPPYRNFTTPGAVLKDGHRNCPIISITQVALDRVVVVGDDTFSLATAAPAMRLHLLRSSAFREHWTMEIALATENSIILQNLDFAASGGYSCEVSLDTPIYTKASSEKQLTVFRMYL
;
A
#
# COMPACT_ATOMS: atom_id res chain seq x y z
N MET A 1 34.80 -8.16 10.06
CA MET A 1 33.88 -8.76 9.08
C MET A 1 33.03 -7.65 8.51
N ASP A 2 33.15 -7.37 7.22
CA ASP A 2 32.32 -6.36 6.57
C ASP A 2 31.00 -7.00 6.10
N PHE A 3 29.87 -6.50 6.62
CA PHE A 3 28.53 -7.01 6.33
C PHE A 3 27.96 -6.33 5.08
N TYR A 4 28.50 -6.64 3.90
CA TYR A 4 27.90 -6.16 2.64
C TYR A 4 26.76 -7.09 2.19
N VAL A 5 25.65 -6.50 1.71
CA VAL A 5 24.59 -7.24 1.03
C VAL A 5 25.14 -7.76 -0.30
N LYS A 6 25.24 -9.09 -0.46
CA LYS A 6 25.45 -9.68 -1.79
C LYS A 6 24.11 -9.74 -2.51
N LEU A 7 23.87 -8.76 -3.40
CA LEU A 7 22.67 -8.78 -4.23
C LEU A 7 22.78 -9.88 -5.30
N PRO A 8 21.67 -10.40 -5.83
CA PRO A 8 21.66 -11.48 -6.83
C PRO A 8 22.52 -11.20 -8.07
N ARG A 9 22.80 -9.92 -8.36
CA ARG A 9 23.62 -9.46 -9.49
C ARG A 9 25.10 -9.26 -9.15
N GLY A 10 25.55 -9.66 -7.96
CA GLY A 10 26.95 -9.56 -7.54
C GLY A 10 27.42 -8.14 -7.20
N HIS A 11 26.53 -7.14 -7.22
CA HIS A 11 26.82 -5.79 -6.77
C HIS A 11 26.54 -5.63 -5.27
N THR A 12 27.24 -4.69 -4.64
CA THR A 12 27.11 -4.36 -3.21
C THR A 12 26.23 -3.13 -2.97
N GLU A 13 25.85 -2.40 -4.03
CA GLU A 13 24.98 -1.23 -3.96
C GLU A 13 23.61 -1.55 -4.55
N VAL A 14 22.56 -1.21 -3.80
CA VAL A 14 21.17 -1.35 -4.22
C VAL A 14 20.84 -0.31 -5.29
N LYS A 15 20.21 -0.75 -6.37
CA LYS A 15 19.69 0.15 -7.40
C LYS A 15 18.24 0.49 -7.09
N VAL A 16 17.91 1.77 -7.08
CA VAL A 16 16.54 2.27 -6.85
C VAL A 16 16.22 3.35 -7.87
N GLU A 17 15.12 3.17 -8.61
CA GLU A 17 14.64 4.13 -9.60
C GLU A 17 13.13 4.34 -9.45
N LEU A 18 12.70 5.61 -9.38
CA LEU A 18 11.29 5.95 -9.51
C LEU A 18 10.90 6.01 -10.99
N GLN A 19 9.92 5.24 -11.44
CA GLN A 19 9.31 5.35 -12.76
C GLN A 19 7.93 6.02 -12.65
N MET A 20 7.70 7.07 -13.44
CA MET A 20 6.46 7.85 -13.49
C MET A 20 6.41 8.74 -14.72
N GLU A 21 5.22 9.19 -15.10
CA GLU A 21 5.04 10.22 -16.12
C GLU A 21 5.49 11.60 -15.61
N ARG A 22 6.04 12.42 -16.53
CA ARG A 22 6.46 13.81 -16.24
C ARG A 22 5.29 14.79 -16.24
N TRP A 23 4.23 14.49 -16.99
CA TRP A 23 3.08 15.38 -17.17
C TRP A 23 1.79 14.62 -16.91
N ALA A 24 0.84 15.28 -16.25
CA ALA A 24 -0.50 14.75 -16.06
C ALA A 24 -1.54 15.88 -16.15
N ALA A 25 -2.69 15.58 -16.75
CA ALA A 25 -3.78 16.55 -16.80
C ALA A 25 -4.43 16.69 -15.41
N ARG A 26 -4.89 17.90 -15.09
CA ARG A 26 -5.70 18.19 -13.90
C ARG A 26 -6.97 17.31 -13.90
N GLY A 27 -7.28 16.71 -12.76
CA GLY A 27 -8.33 15.70 -12.59
C GLY A 27 -7.91 14.29 -12.99
N GLY A 28 -6.77 14.13 -13.66
CA GLY A 28 -6.25 12.84 -14.11
C GLY A 28 -5.58 12.03 -13.00
N SER A 29 -4.77 11.06 -13.41
CA SER A 29 -4.02 10.18 -12.52
C SER A 29 -2.62 9.90 -13.04
N VAL A 30 -1.70 9.62 -12.13
CA VAL A 30 -0.31 9.24 -12.42
C VAL A 30 0.06 8.00 -11.61
N ARG A 31 0.83 7.10 -12.21
CA ARG A 31 1.32 5.89 -11.54
C ARG A 31 2.78 6.07 -11.16
N LEU A 32 3.08 5.95 -9.87
CA LEU A 32 4.44 5.96 -9.36
C LEU A 32 4.86 4.51 -9.12
N ARG A 33 6.00 4.10 -9.69
CA ARG A 33 6.56 2.76 -9.52
C ARG A 33 7.99 2.84 -9.02
N CYS A 34 8.26 2.28 -7.85
CA CYS A 34 9.62 2.14 -7.33
C CYS A 34 10.22 0.83 -7.86
N VAL A 35 11.20 0.95 -8.74
CA VAL A 35 11.94 -0.19 -9.29
C VAL A 35 13.23 -0.36 -8.50
N HIS A 36 13.43 -1.55 -7.93
CA HIS A 36 14.63 -1.89 -7.19
C HIS A 36 15.07 -3.33 -7.41
N ASP A 37 16.30 -3.65 -7.06
CA ASP A 37 16.87 -5.01 -7.12
C ASP A 37 16.97 -5.71 -5.76
N VAL A 38 16.41 -5.12 -4.71
CA VAL A 38 16.27 -5.74 -3.38
C VAL A 38 15.34 -6.95 -3.45
N PRO A 39 15.79 -8.15 -3.04
CA PRO A 39 14.93 -9.32 -2.92
C PRO A 39 13.80 -9.09 -1.88
N PRO A 40 12.59 -9.64 -2.09
CA PRO A 40 11.46 -9.43 -1.19
C PRO A 40 11.74 -9.80 0.27
N HIS A 41 12.52 -10.86 0.51
CA HIS A 41 12.90 -11.32 1.86
C HIS A 41 13.93 -10.42 2.55
N LEU A 42 14.56 -9.46 1.84
CA LEU A 42 15.47 -8.46 2.41
C LEU A 42 14.87 -7.05 2.50
N LEU A 43 13.85 -6.75 1.68
CA LEU A 43 13.02 -5.53 1.72
C LEU A 43 12.23 -5.24 3.03
N ASP A 44 12.75 -4.41 3.93
CA ASP A 44 11.99 -3.94 5.12
C ASP A 44 10.78 -3.08 4.70
N LYS A 45 11.05 -2.10 3.84
CA LYS A 45 10.14 -0.97 3.64
C LYS A 45 10.38 -0.27 2.31
N VAL A 46 9.30 0.22 1.72
CA VAL A 46 9.30 1.14 0.56
C VAL A 46 8.54 2.40 0.93
N VAL A 47 9.11 3.56 0.65
CA VAL A 47 8.51 4.86 0.94
C VAL A 47 8.46 5.68 -0.33
N PHE A 48 7.30 6.26 -0.63
CA PHE A 48 7.18 7.29 -1.66
C PHE A 48 7.17 8.66 -0.99
N LEU A 49 7.96 9.57 -1.56
CA LEU A 49 8.12 10.92 -1.06
C LEU A 49 7.73 11.94 -2.14
N ARG A 50 7.22 13.08 -1.68
CA ARG A 50 7.02 14.29 -2.46
C ARG A 50 7.72 15.44 -1.74
N HIS A 51 8.67 16.10 -2.41
CA HIS A 51 9.52 17.12 -1.81
C HIS A 51 10.12 16.69 -0.46
N GLY A 52 10.61 15.44 -0.39
CA GLY A 52 11.15 14.85 0.84
C GLY A 52 10.12 14.51 1.93
N THR A 53 8.82 14.75 1.71
CA THR A 53 7.75 14.39 2.66
C THR A 53 7.09 13.08 2.25
N LYS A 54 6.89 12.17 3.20
CA LYS A 54 6.28 10.86 2.95
C LYS A 54 4.82 11.03 2.52
N ILE A 55 4.45 10.38 1.42
CA ILE A 55 3.07 10.34 0.90
C ILE A 55 2.48 8.92 0.97
N PHE A 56 3.34 7.91 0.98
CA PHE A 56 2.96 6.52 1.16
C PHE A 56 4.11 5.71 1.74
N GLN A 57 3.80 4.68 2.52
CA GLN A 57 4.77 3.77 3.09
C GLN A 57 4.23 2.34 3.11
N TYR A 58 5.01 1.41 2.58
CA TYR A 58 4.86 -0.03 2.78
C TYR A 58 5.88 -0.52 3.82
N ILE A 59 5.45 -1.39 4.73
CA ILE A 59 6.31 -2.05 5.71
C ILE A 59 5.97 -3.54 5.66
N ARG A 60 7.01 -4.38 5.44
CA ARG A 60 6.83 -5.83 5.41
C ARG A 60 6.31 -6.33 6.76
N ASP A 61 5.52 -7.40 6.72
CA ASP A 61 5.04 -8.13 7.91
C ASP A 61 4.20 -7.34 8.91
N ARG A 62 3.75 -6.12 8.56
CA ARG A 62 2.80 -5.34 9.35
C ARG A 62 1.36 -5.55 8.88
N LYS A 63 0.42 -5.40 9.81
CA LYS A 63 -1.03 -5.37 9.55
C LYS A 63 -1.62 -4.08 10.14
N PRO A 64 -2.13 -3.14 9.31
CA PRO A 64 -2.03 -3.12 7.85
C PRO A 64 -0.57 -2.91 7.38
N PRO A 65 -0.20 -3.42 6.19
CA PRO A 65 1.17 -3.30 5.67
C PRO A 65 1.47 -1.91 5.08
N TYR A 66 0.45 -1.04 4.99
CA TYR A 66 0.55 0.27 4.36
C TYR A 66 0.16 1.39 5.31
N ARG A 67 0.78 2.56 5.11
CA ARG A 67 0.39 3.83 5.72
C ARG A 67 0.29 4.90 4.64
N ASN A 68 -0.87 5.53 4.56
CA ASN A 68 -1.12 6.66 3.67
C ASN A 68 -0.89 7.98 4.44
N PHE A 69 -0.55 9.03 3.70
CA PHE A 69 -0.42 10.38 4.22
C PHE A 69 -1.10 11.35 3.28
N THR A 70 -1.51 12.51 3.81
CA THR A 70 -2.16 13.55 3.01
C THR A 70 -1.18 14.08 1.97
N THR A 71 -1.57 14.01 0.69
CA THR A 71 -0.80 14.57 -0.41
C THR A 71 -1.52 15.81 -0.94
N PRO A 72 -0.94 17.02 -0.81
CA PRO A 72 -1.57 18.22 -1.34
C PRO A 72 -1.83 18.11 -2.84
N GLY A 73 -3.08 18.33 -3.26
CA GLY A 73 -3.49 18.28 -4.66
C GLY A 73 -3.59 16.89 -5.28
N ALA A 74 -3.51 15.80 -4.51
CA ALA A 74 -3.68 14.45 -5.04
C ALA A 74 -4.34 13.52 -4.03
N VAL A 75 -5.14 12.57 -4.52
CA VAL A 75 -5.73 11.51 -3.70
C VAL A 75 -5.01 10.21 -4.02
N LEU A 76 -4.47 9.55 -3.00
CA LEU A 76 -3.97 8.19 -3.13
C LEU A 76 -5.15 7.27 -3.41
N LYS A 77 -5.09 6.48 -4.48
CA LYS A 77 -6.03 5.36 -4.65
C LYS A 77 -5.45 4.17 -3.90
N ASP A 78 -5.92 3.94 -2.68
CA ASP A 78 -5.67 2.72 -1.93
C ASP A 78 -6.82 1.72 -2.16
N GLY A 79 -6.49 0.43 -2.23
CA GLY A 79 -7.46 -0.66 -2.25
C GLY A 79 -8.09 -0.94 -0.88
N HIS A 80 -7.77 -0.13 0.13
CA HIS A 80 -8.20 -0.30 1.52
C HIS A 80 -9.40 0.58 1.90
N ARG A 81 -10.10 1.17 0.94
CA ARG A 81 -11.36 1.82 1.26
C ARG A 81 -12.42 0.77 1.57
N ASN A 82 -12.55 0.57 2.88
CA ASN A 82 -13.59 -0.15 3.62
C ASN A 82 -13.29 -1.60 4.03
N CYS A 83 -12.26 -1.80 4.85
CA CYS A 83 -12.23 -2.96 5.74
C CYS A 83 -12.63 -2.50 7.15
N PRO A 84 -13.91 -2.55 7.55
CA PRO A 84 -14.26 -2.40 8.96
C PRO A 84 -13.50 -3.49 9.73
N ILE A 85 -12.79 -3.11 10.78
CA ILE A 85 -12.26 -4.09 11.74
C ILE A 85 -13.49 -4.71 12.39
N ILE A 86 -13.91 -5.88 11.92
CA ILE A 86 -14.96 -6.65 12.57
C ILE A 86 -14.31 -7.34 13.77
N SER A 87 -14.59 -6.83 14.96
CA SER A 87 -14.25 -7.54 16.19
C SER A 87 -15.40 -8.48 16.54
N ILE A 88 -15.11 -9.79 16.57
CA ILE A 88 -16.06 -10.78 17.10
C ILE A 88 -15.81 -10.85 18.62
N THR A 89 -16.64 -10.16 19.39
CA THR A 89 -16.48 -10.09 20.86
C THR A 89 -17.21 -11.22 21.59
N GLN A 90 -18.23 -11.84 20.97
CA GLN A 90 -18.98 -12.94 21.59
C GLN A 90 -19.55 -13.94 20.57
N VAL A 91 -19.31 -15.23 20.83
CA VAL A 91 -19.91 -16.36 20.10
C VAL A 91 -20.76 -17.15 21.09
N ALA A 92 -22.07 -17.17 20.89
CA ALA A 92 -23.00 -18.05 21.59
C ALA A 92 -23.46 -19.17 20.64
N LEU A 93 -24.05 -20.24 21.18
CA LEU A 93 -24.51 -21.40 20.40
C LEU A 93 -25.51 -21.04 19.29
N ASP A 94 -26.22 -19.92 19.41
CA ASP A 94 -27.27 -19.46 18.50
C ASP A 94 -27.01 -18.07 17.89
N ARG A 95 -25.92 -17.37 18.27
CA ARG A 95 -25.67 -15.97 17.86
C ARG A 95 -24.17 -15.65 17.71
N VAL A 96 -23.84 -14.94 16.64
CA VAL A 96 -22.53 -14.29 16.44
C VAL A 96 -22.74 -12.78 16.51
N VAL A 97 -22.05 -12.11 17.45
CA VAL A 97 -22.08 -10.64 17.56
C VAL A 97 -20.88 -10.07 16.80
N VAL A 98 -21.17 -9.29 15.77
CA VAL A 98 -20.21 -8.59 14.91
C VAL A 98 -20.24 -7.12 15.30
N VAL A 99 -19.13 -6.59 15.83
CA VAL A 99 -18.98 -5.16 16.11
C VAL A 99 -18.13 -4.53 15.01
N GLY A 100 -18.71 -3.59 14.26
CA GLY A 100 -17.99 -2.70 13.36
C GLY A 100 -18.12 -1.24 13.84
N ASP A 101 -17.15 -0.40 13.48
CA ASP A 101 -16.94 0.93 14.09
C ASP A 101 -18.03 2.00 13.86
N ASP A 102 -19.22 1.69 13.32
CA ASP A 102 -20.39 2.60 13.41
C ASP A 102 -21.77 1.93 13.16
N THR A 103 -21.86 0.60 13.07
CA THR A 103 -23.16 -0.10 12.94
C THR A 103 -23.12 -1.50 13.59
N PHE A 104 -23.96 -1.72 14.60
CA PHE A 104 -24.21 -3.06 15.15
C PHE A 104 -25.13 -3.82 14.19
N SER A 105 -24.66 -4.95 13.64
CA SER A 105 -25.52 -5.87 12.89
C SER A 105 -25.64 -7.19 13.64
N LEU A 106 -26.85 -7.53 14.09
CA LEU A 106 -27.15 -8.88 14.59
C LEU A 106 -27.38 -9.82 13.40
N ALA A 107 -26.57 -10.87 13.26
CA ALA A 107 -26.88 -11.98 12.38
C ALA A 107 -27.47 -13.13 13.22
N THR A 108 -28.75 -13.47 12.99
CA THR A 108 -29.41 -14.64 13.58
C THR A 108 -29.14 -15.87 12.71
N ALA A 109 -28.56 -16.91 13.28
CA ALA A 109 -28.40 -18.20 12.60
C ALA A 109 -29.74 -18.98 12.62
N ALA A 110 -30.18 -19.47 11.47
CA ALA A 110 -31.39 -20.30 11.39
C ALA A 110 -31.20 -21.66 12.11
N PRO A 111 -32.24 -22.20 12.79
CA PRO A 111 -32.11 -23.31 13.73
C PRO A 111 -32.22 -24.67 13.01
N ALA A 112 -31.32 -24.98 12.08
CA ALA A 112 -31.19 -26.34 11.54
C ALA A 112 -29.89 -26.49 10.74
N MET A 113 -28.74 -26.36 11.38
CA MET A 113 -27.49 -26.80 10.75
C MET A 113 -26.55 -27.38 11.79
N ARG A 114 -26.30 -28.68 11.63
CA ARG A 114 -25.29 -29.44 12.37
C ARG A 114 -23.96 -28.71 12.21
N LEU A 115 -23.42 -28.17 13.30
CA LEU A 115 -22.15 -27.47 13.33
C LEU A 115 -21.03 -28.48 13.10
N HIS A 116 -20.82 -28.88 11.85
CA HIS A 116 -19.48 -29.25 11.44
C HIS A 116 -18.63 -28.03 11.74
N LEU A 117 -17.62 -28.21 12.60
CA LEU A 117 -16.47 -27.34 12.68
C LEU A 117 -15.85 -27.30 11.28
N LEU A 118 -16.44 -26.50 10.40
CA LEU A 118 -15.67 -25.85 9.36
C LEU A 118 -14.70 -25.01 10.16
N ARG A 119 -13.48 -25.53 10.33
CA ARG A 119 -12.28 -24.69 10.35
C ARG A 119 -12.52 -23.73 9.21
N SER A 120 -13.03 -22.54 9.51
CA SER A 120 -13.54 -21.70 8.47
C SER A 120 -12.30 -21.17 7.77
N SER A 121 -11.99 -21.83 6.67
CA SER A 121 -11.35 -21.26 5.50
C SER A 121 -12.18 -20.10 4.92
N ALA A 122 -12.99 -19.41 5.74
CA ALA A 122 -13.72 -18.19 5.46
C ALA A 122 -12.92 -16.95 5.88
N PHE A 123 -11.70 -17.14 6.41
CA PHE A 123 -10.59 -16.23 6.15
C PHE A 123 -9.79 -16.72 4.92
N ARG A 124 -10.49 -17.19 3.89
CA ARG A 124 -9.89 -17.24 2.56
C ARG A 124 -10.08 -15.85 2.02
N GLU A 125 -8.97 -15.15 1.94
CA GLU A 125 -8.82 -13.89 1.24
C GLU A 125 -9.29 -14.10 -0.21
N HIS A 126 -10.60 -14.00 -0.43
CA HIS A 126 -11.18 -13.92 -1.75
C HIS A 126 -11.07 -12.45 -2.11
N TRP A 127 -9.83 -12.05 -2.39
CA TRP A 127 -9.52 -10.80 -3.06
C TRP A 127 -10.39 -10.77 -4.31
N THR A 128 -11.41 -9.91 -4.29
CA THR A 128 -12.04 -9.47 -5.53
C THR A 128 -10.91 -9.04 -6.45
N MET A 129 -11.05 -9.30 -7.75
CA MET A 129 -10.20 -8.71 -8.79
C MET A 129 -10.48 -7.19 -8.83
N GLU A 130 -10.21 -6.52 -7.73
CA GLU A 130 -10.14 -5.08 -7.64
C GLU A 130 -8.71 -4.72 -7.98
N ILE A 131 -8.59 -3.77 -8.90
CA ILE A 131 -7.32 -3.16 -9.26
C ILE A 131 -6.70 -2.65 -7.96
N ALA A 132 -5.82 -3.42 -7.31
CA ALA A 132 -5.07 -2.96 -6.15
C ALA A 132 -4.13 -1.84 -6.63
N LEU A 133 -4.50 -0.59 -6.36
CA LEU A 133 -3.81 0.57 -6.94
C LEU A 133 -2.56 0.97 -6.19
N ALA A 134 -2.48 0.58 -4.92
CA ALA A 134 -1.29 0.64 -4.10
C ALA A 134 -0.81 -0.80 -3.82
N THR A 135 0.42 -1.08 -4.20
CA THR A 135 1.17 -2.30 -3.89
C THR A 135 2.42 -1.93 -3.10
N GLU A 136 3.28 -2.89 -2.76
CA GLU A 136 4.58 -2.61 -2.14
C GLU A 136 5.43 -1.62 -2.96
N ASN A 137 5.40 -1.75 -4.29
CA ASN A 137 6.31 -1.05 -5.19
C ASN A 137 5.62 -0.07 -6.13
N SER A 138 4.32 0.12 -6.02
CA SER A 138 3.60 1.05 -6.89
C SER A 138 2.39 1.68 -6.23
N ILE A 139 2.14 2.95 -6.54
CA ILE A 139 0.96 3.68 -6.10
C ILE A 139 0.35 4.45 -7.26
N ILE A 140 -0.93 4.80 -7.14
CA ILE A 140 -1.61 5.66 -8.10
C ILE A 140 -2.15 6.88 -7.36
N LEU A 141 -1.72 8.06 -7.82
CA LEU A 141 -2.27 9.34 -7.41
C LEU A 141 -3.37 9.72 -8.41
N GLN A 142 -4.53 10.13 -7.91
CA GLN A 142 -5.71 10.49 -8.70
C GLN A 142 -6.26 11.85 -8.31
N ASN A 143 -7.18 12.36 -9.14
CA ASN A 143 -7.79 13.67 -8.97
C ASN A 143 -6.72 14.75 -8.79
N LEU A 144 -5.72 14.72 -9.68
CA LEU A 144 -4.55 15.59 -9.59
C LEU A 144 -4.95 17.05 -9.76
N ASP A 145 -4.45 17.90 -8.88
CA ASP A 145 -4.54 19.35 -8.98
C ASP A 145 -3.15 19.97 -9.18
N PHE A 146 -3.08 21.27 -9.51
CA PHE A 146 -1.81 21.96 -9.72
C PHE A 146 -0.87 21.83 -8.52
N ALA A 147 -1.44 21.79 -7.31
CA ALA A 147 -0.70 21.60 -6.07
C ALA A 147 -0.02 20.22 -5.95
N ALA A 148 -0.33 19.23 -6.79
CA ALA A 148 0.40 17.96 -6.84
C ALA A 148 1.67 18.02 -7.70
N SER A 149 1.89 19.09 -8.45
CA SER A 149 3.16 19.29 -9.16
C SER A 149 4.32 19.33 -8.18
N GLY A 150 5.48 18.83 -8.61
CA GLY A 150 6.67 18.81 -7.76
C GLY A 150 7.57 17.60 -7.97
N GLY A 151 8.60 17.55 -7.14
CA GLY A 151 9.58 16.48 -7.08
C GLY A 151 9.06 15.26 -6.31
N TYR A 152 9.22 14.08 -6.89
CA TYR A 152 8.89 12.80 -6.30
C TYR A 152 10.10 11.88 -6.29
N SER A 153 10.25 11.10 -5.22
CA SER A 153 11.28 10.07 -5.09
C SER A 153 10.71 8.84 -4.39
N CYS A 154 11.42 7.71 -4.48
CA CYS A 154 11.15 6.57 -3.62
C CYS A 154 12.39 6.14 -2.86
N GLU A 155 12.20 5.60 -1.67
CA GLU A 155 13.22 5.08 -0.78
C GLU A 155 12.95 3.61 -0.48
N VAL A 156 14.01 2.81 -0.48
CA VAL A 156 13.96 1.38 -0.17
C VAL A 156 14.89 1.10 0.99
N SER A 157 14.37 0.40 2.01
CA SER A 157 15.10 0.00 3.21
C SER A 157 15.21 -1.53 3.32
N LEU A 158 16.31 -2.01 3.90
CA LEU A 158 16.55 -3.42 4.21
C LEU A 158 16.70 -3.60 5.74
N ASP A 159 16.29 -4.76 6.25
CA ASP A 159 16.38 -5.09 7.67
C ASP A 159 17.77 -5.59 8.09
N THR A 160 18.42 -6.40 7.24
CA THR A 160 19.68 -7.06 7.57
C THR A 160 20.61 -7.16 6.35
N PRO A 161 21.75 -6.42 6.34
CA PRO A 161 22.08 -5.26 7.17
C PRO A 161 21.10 -4.08 7.00
N ILE A 162 21.08 -3.19 7.99
CA ILE A 162 20.32 -1.93 7.90
C ILE A 162 20.93 -1.06 6.81
N TYR A 163 20.20 -0.91 5.73
CA TYR A 163 20.61 -0.12 4.57
C TYR A 163 19.40 0.61 4.00
N THR A 164 19.56 1.85 3.57
CA THR A 164 18.49 2.63 2.93
C THR A 164 19.04 3.40 1.74
N LYS A 165 18.34 3.35 0.62
CA LYS A 165 18.69 4.06 -0.60
C LYS A 165 17.48 4.75 -1.21
N ALA A 166 17.64 6.02 -1.54
CA ALA A 166 16.68 6.82 -2.29
C ALA A 166 16.95 6.76 -3.79
N SER A 167 15.90 6.85 -4.60
CA SER A 167 15.98 7.13 -6.02
C SER A 167 16.40 8.58 -6.26
N SER A 168 16.81 8.88 -7.49
CA SER A 168 16.81 10.26 -8.00
C SER A 168 15.39 10.83 -7.98
N GLU A 169 15.26 12.12 -7.72
CA GLU A 169 13.97 12.83 -7.78
C GLU A 169 13.50 13.01 -9.24
N LYS A 170 12.22 12.78 -9.51
CA LYS A 170 11.57 13.05 -10.80
C LYS A 170 10.46 14.09 -10.64
N GLN A 171 10.39 15.02 -11.58
CA GLN A 171 9.45 16.13 -11.56
C GLN A 171 8.14 15.76 -12.25
N LEU A 172 7.02 15.97 -11.56
CA LEU A 172 5.66 15.96 -12.11
C LEU A 172 5.19 17.38 -12.36
N THR A 173 4.64 17.63 -13.53
CA THR A 173 3.93 18.86 -13.85
C THR A 173 2.48 18.54 -14.16
N VAL A 174 1.58 19.06 -13.33
CA VAL A 174 0.14 18.98 -13.58
C VAL A 174 -0.27 20.18 -14.43
N PHE A 175 -0.91 19.92 -15.57
CA PHE A 175 -1.35 20.94 -16.51
C PHE A 175 -2.87 20.90 -16.71
N ARG A 176 -3.44 22.01 -17.16
CA ARG A 176 -4.85 22.06 -17.57
C ARG A 176 -4.89 21.99 -19.09
N MET A 177 -5.67 21.05 -19.63
CA MET A 177 -6.06 21.08 -21.03
C MET A 177 -7.16 22.13 -21.18
N TYR A 178 -6.92 23.14 -22.01
CA TYR A 178 -7.96 24.00 -22.53
C TYR A 178 -8.34 23.39 -23.89
N LEU A 179 -9.59 22.94 -24.01
CA LEU A 179 -10.21 22.56 -25.27
C LEU A 179 -11.05 23.74 -25.78
#